data_AF-T1A9L9-F1
#
_entry.id   AF-T1A9L9-F1
#
_cell.length_a   1.000
_cell.length_b   1.000
_cell.length_c   1.000
_cell.angle_alpha   90.00
_cell.angle_beta   90.00
_cell.angle_gamma   90.00
#
_symmetry.space_group_name_H-M   'P 1'
#
loop_
_entity.id
_entity.type
_entity.pdbx_description
1 polymer ?
#
loop_
_entity_poly.entity_id
_entity_poly.type
_entity_poly.pdbx_seq_one_letter_code
_entity_poly.pdbx_strand_id
1 'polypeptide(L)'
;MQLEYVDVLGDRTEATITSFLARHAGRSLDPGETTRALRLLEIERHLQQMYTSCGWFFDDISGIETVQILQYASRALQLAEETLGEEHEAAFVADLARAQSNLPELGNGAAIYDRLVR
;
A
#
# COMPACT_ATOMS: atom_id res chain seq x y z
N MET A 1 10.47 0.30 -15.41
CA MET A 1 10.30 -0.48 -14.15
C MET A 1 8.85 -0.44 -13.66
N GLN A 2 8.31 0.71 -13.23
CA GLN A 2 6.93 0.84 -12.73
C GLN A 2 5.84 0.27 -13.67
N LEU A 3 5.79 0.76 -14.91
CA LEU A 3 4.80 0.30 -15.90
C LEU A 3 5.02 -1.14 -16.36
N GLU A 4 6.26 -1.64 -16.27
CA GLU A 4 6.63 -3.01 -16.68
C GLU A 4 6.33 -4.04 -15.57
N TYR A 5 6.12 -3.60 -14.33
CA TYR A 5 5.76 -4.50 -13.24
C TYR A 5 4.37 -5.13 -13.45
N VAL A 6 3.51 -4.51 -14.27
CA VAL A 6 2.20 -5.07 -14.66
C VAL A 6 2.34 -6.45 -15.32
N ASP A 7 3.43 -6.71 -16.03
CA ASP A 7 3.67 -7.99 -16.70
C ASP A 7 3.91 -9.10 -15.67
N VAL A 8 4.60 -8.77 -14.57
CA VAL A 8 4.79 -9.68 -13.42
C VAL A 8 3.46 -9.90 -12.68
N LEU A 9 2.58 -8.91 -12.65
CA LEU A 9 1.24 -9.07 -12.07
C LEU A 9 0.36 -10.02 -12.91
N GLY A 10 0.51 -9.97 -14.24
CA GLY A 10 -0.19 -10.86 -15.17
C GLY A 10 0.34 -12.30 -15.18
N ASP A 11 1.64 -12.48 -14.93
CA ASP A 11 2.29 -13.78 -14.82
C ASP A 11 3.36 -13.80 -13.70
N ARG A 12 3.04 -14.46 -12.59
CA ARG A 12 3.88 -14.55 -11.38
C ARG A 12 4.79 -15.79 -11.35
N THR A 13 5.07 -16.40 -12.50
CA THR A 13 6.03 -17.51 -12.55
C THR A 13 7.43 -17.07 -12.18
N GLU A 14 8.23 -17.99 -11.63
CA GLU A 14 9.62 -17.75 -11.24
C GLU A 14 10.47 -17.25 -12.43
N ALA A 15 10.22 -17.76 -13.64
CA ALA A 15 10.90 -17.33 -14.85
C ALA A 15 10.60 -15.85 -15.19
N THR A 16 9.35 -15.42 -15.11
CA THR A 16 8.92 -14.05 -15.39
C THR A 16 9.49 -13.08 -14.37
N ILE A 17 9.40 -13.42 -13.08
CA ILE A 17 9.99 -12.64 -11.97
C ILE A 17 11.50 -12.49 -12.15
N THR A 18 12.21 -13.60 -12.37
CA THR A 18 13.68 -13.59 -12.49
C THR A 18 14.13 -12.78 -13.69
N SER A 19 13.47 -12.95 -14.85
CA SER A 19 13.78 -12.19 -16.07
C SER A 19 13.55 -10.69 -15.90
N PHE A 20 12.42 -10.31 -15.28
CA PHE A 20 12.10 -8.92 -14.98
C PHE A 20 13.13 -8.28 -14.04
N LEU A 21 13.42 -8.94 -12.91
CA LEU A 21 14.36 -8.42 -11.92
C LEU A 21 15.78 -8.33 -12.46
N ALA A 22 16.25 -9.35 -13.20
CA ALA A 22 17.58 -9.34 -13.80
C ALA A 22 17.76 -8.20 -14.80
N ARG A 23 16.73 -7.92 -15.61
CA ARG A 23 16.73 -6.82 -16.58
C ARG A 23 16.85 -5.45 -15.91
N HIS A 24 16.13 -5.25 -14.80
CA HIS A 24 16.10 -3.97 -14.11
C HIS A 24 17.24 -3.77 -13.11
N ALA A 25 17.74 -4.84 -12.49
CA ALA A 25 18.89 -4.80 -11.59
C ALA A 25 20.24 -4.83 -12.34
N GLY A 26 20.24 -5.23 -13.62
CA GLY A 26 21.46 -5.40 -14.42
C GLY A 26 22.29 -6.64 -14.05
N ARG A 27 21.77 -7.48 -13.15
CA ARG A 27 22.39 -8.73 -12.68
C ARG A 27 21.34 -9.66 -12.08
N SER A 28 21.69 -10.93 -11.91
CA SER A 28 20.88 -11.84 -11.08
C SER A 28 20.86 -11.38 -9.62
N LEU A 29 19.69 -11.48 -9.01
CA LEU A 29 19.47 -11.25 -7.59
C LEU A 29 19.46 -12.58 -6.84
N ASP A 30 19.97 -12.60 -5.61
CA ASP A 30 19.80 -13.75 -4.73
C ASP A 30 18.34 -13.83 -4.19
N PRO A 31 17.94 -14.91 -3.49
CA PRO A 31 16.58 -15.06 -2.97
C PRO A 31 16.14 -13.95 -2.00
N GLY A 32 17.06 -13.44 -1.19
CA GLY A 32 16.78 -12.35 -0.23
C GLY A 32 16.60 -11.01 -0.95
N GLU A 33 17.48 -10.72 -1.91
CA GLU A 33 17.39 -9.54 -2.77
C GLU A 33 16.13 -9.55 -3.63
N THR A 34 15.77 -10.72 -4.17
CA THR A 34 14.54 -10.92 -4.94
C THR A 34 13.31 -10.62 -4.10
N THR A 35 13.24 -11.18 -2.88
CA THR A 35 12.15 -10.94 -1.94
C THR A 35 12.05 -9.45 -1.59
N ARG A 36 13.18 -8.81 -1.29
CA ARG A 36 13.24 -7.39 -0.97
C ARG A 36 12.77 -6.53 -2.15
N ALA A 37 13.24 -6.80 -3.36
CA ALA A 37 12.83 -6.08 -4.56
C ALA A 37 11.33 -6.19 -4.83
N LEU A 38 10.76 -7.39 -4.71
CA LEU A 38 9.32 -7.60 -4.86
C LEU A 38 8.50 -6.88 -3.79
N ARG A 39 8.96 -6.87 -2.53
CA ARG A 39 8.29 -6.10 -1.46
C ARG A 39 8.32 -4.60 -1.75
N LEU A 40 9.44 -4.05 -2.22
CA LEU A 40 9.54 -2.65 -2.61
C LEU A 40 8.56 -2.28 -3.74
N LEU A 41 8.44 -3.15 -4.75
CA LEU A 41 7.48 -2.96 -5.84
C LEU A 41 6.03 -3.04 -5.36
N GLU A 42 5.72 -3.93 -4.42
CA GLU A 42 4.38 -4.01 -3.82
C GLU A 42 4.09 -2.79 -2.93
N ILE A 43 5.06 -2.25 -2.17
CA ILE A 43 4.88 -0.98 -1.43
C ILE A 43 4.46 0.12 -2.40
N GLU A 44 5.25 0.32 -3.46
CA GLU A 44 5.01 1.35 -4.45
C GLU A 44 3.63 1.21 -5.12
N ARG A 45 3.22 -0.03 -5.44
CA ARG A 45 1.90 -0.33 -5.99
C ARG A 45 0.76 0.03 -5.03
N HIS A 46 0.91 -0.19 -3.73
CA HIS A 46 -0.09 0.19 -2.74
C HIS A 46 -0.15 1.70 -2.55
N LEU A 47 1.01 2.39 -2.57
CA LEU A 47 1.08 3.84 -2.58
C LEU A 47 0.37 4.44 -3.82
N GLN A 48 0.48 3.83 -5.00
CA GLN A 48 -0.27 4.28 -6.17
C GLN A 48 -1.78 4.11 -6.03
N GLN A 49 -2.24 2.99 -5.44
CA GLN A 49 -3.66 2.71 -5.27
C GLN A 49 -4.34 3.61 -4.21
N MET A 50 -3.62 3.97 -3.14
CA MET A 50 -4.18 4.84 -2.09
C MET A 50 -4.38 6.30 -2.55
N TYR A 51 -3.72 6.75 -3.61
CA TYR A 51 -3.87 8.12 -4.15
C TYR A 51 -4.94 8.25 -5.24
N THR A 52 -5.87 7.30 -5.33
CA THR A 52 -6.98 7.39 -6.28
C THR A 52 -8.01 8.43 -5.82
N SER A 53 -8.45 9.31 -6.72
CA SER A 53 -9.32 10.42 -6.36
C SER A 53 -10.76 10.00 -6.02
N CYS A 54 -11.22 8.85 -6.52
CA CYS A 54 -12.58 8.37 -6.30
C CYS A 54 -12.89 8.11 -4.82
N GLY A 55 -11.93 7.63 -4.04
CA GLY A 55 -12.13 7.41 -2.60
C GLY A 55 -12.04 8.66 -1.74
N TRP A 56 -11.87 9.84 -2.34
CA TRP A 56 -11.98 11.13 -1.66
C TRP A 56 -13.07 12.02 -2.25
N PHE A 57 -13.87 11.48 -3.17
CA PHE A 57 -14.94 12.22 -3.83
C PHE A 57 -16.12 12.48 -2.90
N PHE A 58 -16.44 11.53 -2.03
CA PHE A 58 -17.52 11.65 -1.06
C PHE A 58 -17.01 12.28 0.24
N ASP A 59 -17.87 13.09 0.86
CA ASP A 59 -17.52 13.95 2.01
C ASP A 59 -17.38 13.18 3.34
N ASP A 60 -17.32 11.85 3.31
CA ASP A 60 -17.25 11.02 4.51
C ASP A 60 -16.10 10.01 4.47
N ILE A 61 -15.27 10.05 5.52
CA ILE A 61 -14.09 9.19 5.64
C ILE A 61 -14.42 7.72 5.90
N SER A 62 -15.66 7.39 6.30
CA SER A 62 -16.12 6.01 6.48
C SER A 62 -16.73 5.39 5.21
N GLY A 63 -16.81 6.15 4.12
CA GLY A 63 -17.24 5.65 2.82
C GLY A 63 -16.42 4.42 2.38
N ILE A 64 -17.06 3.49 1.68
CA ILE A 64 -16.42 2.23 1.26
C ILE A 64 -15.19 2.48 0.39
N GLU A 65 -15.23 3.50 -0.47
CA GLU A 65 -14.12 3.88 -1.31
C GLU A 65 -12.96 4.47 -0.50
N THR A 66 -13.25 5.32 0.50
CA THR A 66 -12.23 5.87 1.41
C THR A 66 -11.58 4.77 2.25
N VAL A 67 -12.39 3.85 2.79
CA VAL A 67 -11.90 2.69 3.56
C VAL A 67 -11.00 1.82 2.70
N GLN A 68 -11.34 1.59 1.42
CA GLN A 68 -10.48 0.86 0.50
C GLN A 68 -9.13 1.56 0.28
N ILE A 69 -9.12 2.89 0.13
CA ILE A 69 -7.87 3.67 0.07
C ILE A 69 -7.03 3.48 1.34
N LEU A 70 -7.66 3.52 2.51
CA LEU A 70 -6.99 3.32 3.78
C LEU A 70 -6.44 1.89 3.94
N GLN A 71 -7.09 0.87 3.37
CA GLN A 71 -6.57 -0.50 3.31
C GLN A 71 -5.30 -0.60 2.47
N TYR A 72 -5.25 0.12 1.34
CA TYR A 72 -4.01 0.20 0.56
C TYR A 72 -2.90 0.91 1.34
N ALA A 73 -3.21 2.01 2.03
CA ALA A 73 -2.25 2.72 2.88
C ALA A 73 -1.72 1.82 4.01
N SER A 74 -2.61 1.13 4.74
CA SER A 74 -2.27 0.17 5.79
C SER A 74 -1.31 -0.90 5.28
N ARG A 75 -1.60 -1.48 4.11
CA ARG A 75 -0.72 -2.50 3.53
C ARG A 75 0.65 -1.95 3.10
N ALA A 76 0.71 -0.71 2.59
CA ALA A 76 1.98 -0.05 2.28
C ALA A 76 2.81 0.17 3.56
N LEU A 77 2.18 0.63 4.64
CA LEU A 77 2.81 0.85 5.95
C LEU A 77 3.41 -0.45 6.50
N GLN A 78 2.62 -1.52 6.53
CA GLN A 78 3.08 -2.84 6.99
C GLN A 78 4.29 -3.34 6.18
N LEU A 79 4.22 -3.24 4.85
CA LEU A 79 5.34 -3.68 4.00
C LEU A 79 6.58 -2.79 4.17
N ALA A 80 6.41 -1.49 4.39
CA ALA A 80 7.51 -0.56 4.64
C ALA A 80 8.21 -0.89 5.98
N GLU A 81 7.46 -1.17 7.03
CA GLU A 81 8.02 -1.62 8.30
C GLU A 81 8.81 -2.93 8.13
N GLU A 82 8.20 -3.95 7.49
CA GLU A 82 8.83 -5.26 7.28
C GLU A 82 10.06 -5.24 6.36
N THR A 83 10.17 -4.25 5.46
CA THR A 83 11.19 -4.21 4.40
C THR A 83 12.28 -3.17 4.63
N LEU A 84 11.89 -2.02 5.21
CA LEU A 84 12.74 -0.86 5.43
C LEU A 84 13.01 -0.61 6.91
N GLY A 85 12.22 -1.20 7.82
CA GLY A 85 12.27 -0.90 9.25
C GLY A 85 11.73 0.50 9.57
N GLU A 86 10.88 1.04 8.70
CA GLU A 86 10.30 2.38 8.86
C GLU A 86 8.90 2.28 9.47
N GLU A 87 8.76 2.75 10.70
CA GLU A 87 7.48 2.77 11.43
C GLU A 87 6.74 4.09 11.19
N HIS A 88 5.78 4.08 10.26
CA HIS A 88 5.00 5.28 9.90
C HIS A 88 3.53 5.23 10.38
N GLU A 89 3.04 4.07 10.83
CA GLU A 89 1.61 3.87 11.11
C GLU A 89 1.10 4.78 12.23
N ALA A 90 1.87 4.98 13.31
CA ALA A 90 1.46 5.82 14.42
C ALA A 90 1.25 7.28 13.99
N ALA A 91 2.15 7.83 13.18
CA ALA A 91 2.03 9.19 12.64
C ALA A 91 0.85 9.28 11.66
N PHE A 92 0.68 8.27 10.79
CA PHE A 92 -0.43 8.20 9.86
C PHE A 92 -1.79 8.20 10.56
N VAL A 93 -1.97 7.38 11.61
CA VAL A 93 -3.21 7.31 12.40
C VAL A 93 -3.45 8.62 13.16
N ALA A 94 -2.40 9.28 13.65
CA ALA A 94 -2.51 10.59 14.31
C ALA A 94 -3.01 11.68 13.35
N ASP A 95 -2.55 11.68 12.10
CA ASP A 95 -3.05 12.60 11.08
C ASP A 95 -4.50 12.27 10.69
N LEU A 96 -4.83 10.98 10.54
CA LEU A 96 -6.19 10.49 10.27
C LEU A 96 -7.20 10.90 11.34
N ALA A 97 -6.79 10.96 12.60
CA ALA A 97 -7.65 11.37 13.72
C ALA A 97 -8.26 12.78 13.55
N ARG A 98 -7.69 13.62 12.67
CA ARG A 98 -8.15 14.97 12.36
C ARG A 98 -9.38 14.98 11.45
N ALA A 99 -9.59 13.93 10.67
CA ALA A 99 -10.77 13.79 9.81
C ALA A 99 -11.94 13.24 10.63
N GLN A 100 -13.11 13.86 10.50
CA GLN A 100 -14.33 13.44 11.18
C GLN A 100 -15.26 12.76 10.20
N SER A 101 -15.97 11.73 10.66
CA SER A 101 -17.11 11.19 9.94
C SER A 101 -18.36 12.01 10.22
N ASN A 102 -19.22 12.09 9.22
CA ASN A 102 -20.59 12.54 9.29
C ASN A 102 -21.48 11.58 10.11
N LEU A 103 -21.01 10.35 10.37
CA LEU A 103 -21.66 9.36 11.25
C LEU A 103 -21.05 9.43 12.66
N PRO A 104 -21.76 9.98 13.66
CA PRO A 104 -21.22 10.16 15.01
C PRO A 104 -20.75 8.86 15.68
N GLU A 105 -21.37 7.73 15.36
CA GLU A 105 -21.02 6.41 15.88
C GLU A 105 -19.66 5.89 15.40
N LEU A 106 -19.18 6.38 14.26
CA LEU A 106 -17.87 6.02 13.69
C LEU A 106 -16.77 6.97 14.15
N GLY A 107 -17.12 8.20 14.54
CA GLY A 107 -16.19 9.16 15.13
C GLY A 107 -15.21 9.73 14.11
N ASN A 108 -13.91 9.53 14.32
CA ASN A 108 -12.85 10.11 13.50
C ASN A 108 -12.09 9.06 12.67
N GLY A 109 -11.19 9.54 11.82
CA GLY A 109 -10.39 8.67 10.94
C GLY A 109 -9.56 7.63 11.68
N ALA A 110 -9.09 7.91 12.90
CA ALA A 110 -8.39 6.91 13.72
C ALA A 110 -9.32 5.78 14.19
N ALA A 111 -10.53 6.10 14.65
CA ALA A 111 -11.53 5.10 15.03
C ALA A 111 -12.00 4.27 13.83
N ILE A 112 -12.13 4.90 12.65
CA ILE A 112 -12.47 4.22 11.40
C ILE A 112 -11.35 3.27 10.97
N TYR A 113 -10.11 3.74 11.02
CA TYR A 113 -8.94 2.93 10.67
C TYR A 113 -8.85 1.68 11.55
N ASP A 114 -9.03 1.84 12.87
CA ASP A 114 -8.99 0.71 13.81
C ASP A 114 -10.14 -0.30 13.61
N ARG A 115 -11.32 0.17 13.20
CA ARG A 115 -12.52 -0.69 13.07
C ARG A 115 -12.68 -1.34 11.71
N LEU A 116 -12.29 -0.67 10.63
CA LEU A 116 -12.65 -1.04 9.25
C LEU A 116 -11.44 -1.34 8.35
N VAL A 117 -10.22 -1.08 8.84
CA VAL A 117 -8.99 -1.18 8.02
C VAL A 117 -7.99 -2.14 8.63
N ARG A 118 -7.71 -2.01 9.93
CA ARG A 118 -6.75 -2.82 10.67
C ARG A 118 -7.21 -4.26 10.86
#